data_AF-A0A2I1HT08-F1
#
_entry.id   AF-A0A2I1HT08-F1
#
_cell.length_a   1.000
_cell.length_b   1.000
_cell.length_c   1.000
_cell.angle_alpha   90.00
_cell.angle_beta   90.00
_cell.angle_gamma   90.00
#
_symmetry.space_group_name_H-M   'P 1'
#
loop_
_entity.id
_entity.type
_entity.pdbx_description
1 polymer ?
#
loop_
_entity_poly.entity_id
_entity_poly.type
_entity_poly.pdbx_seq_one_letter_code
_entity_poly.pdbx_strand_id
1 'polypeptide(L)' 'MQWIEDSINKKFLKLYEFEEFKNVNKIYDGQCLEVYSAVYKSYRVAIKSLLYNNNESLI' A
#
# COMPACT_ATOMS: atom_id res chain seq x y z
N MET A 1 12.99 12.55 0.24
CA MET A 1 12.47 11.21 -0.11
C MET A 1 13.55 10.19 -0.48
N GLN A 2 14.84 10.54 -0.46
CA GLN A 2 15.96 9.64 -0.84
C GLN A 2 15.93 8.26 -0.19
N TRP A 3 15.45 8.17 1.05
CA TRP A 3 15.41 6.92 1.81
C TRP A 3 14.55 5.83 1.15
N ILE A 4 13.49 6.18 0.42
CA ILE A 4 12.61 5.21 -0.27
C ILE A 4 13.37 4.60 -1.46
N GLU A 5 13.94 5.45 -2.32
CA GLU A 5 14.74 5.03 -3.47
C GLU A 5 15.94 4.19 -3.03
N ASP A 6 16.66 4.64 -2.00
CA ASP A 6 17.79 3.89 -1.43
C ASP A 6 17.35 2.52 -0.89
N SER A 7 16.17 2.43 -0.28
CA SER A 7 15.64 1.17 0.24
C SER A 7 15.22 0.21 -0.88
N ILE A 8 14.70 0.73 -2.00
CA ILE A 8 14.40 -0.05 -3.21
C ILE A 8 15.71 -0.54 -3.83
N ASN A 9 16.69 0.36 -4.01
CA ASN A 9 18.00 0.03 -4.60
C ASN A 9 18.77 -1.00 -3.75
N LYS A 10 18.70 -0.89 -2.42
CA LYS A 10 19.27 -1.86 -1.47
C LYS A 10 18.42 -3.12 -1.29
N LYS A 11 17.28 -3.22 -1.99
CA LYS A 11 16.34 -4.37 -1.95
C LYS A 11 15.71 -4.64 -0.58
N PHE A 12 15.67 -3.64 0.30
CA PHE A 12 14.91 -3.71 1.55
C PHE A 12 13.42 -3.53 1.31
N LEU A 13 13.07 -2.72 0.30
CA LEU A 13 11.72 -2.60 -0.20
C LEU A 13 11.65 -3.14 -1.63
N LYS A 14 10.52 -3.74 -1.95
CA LYS A 14 10.19 -4.13 -3.31
C LYS A 14 9.07 -3.24 -3.81
N LEU A 15 9.31 -2.61 -4.95
CA LEU A 15 8.30 -1.86 -5.67
C LEU A 15 7.37 -2.84 -6.40
N TYR A 16 6.07 -2.56 -6.35
CA TYR A 16 5.04 -3.25 -7.11
C TYR A 16 4.18 -2.20 -7.78
N GLU A 17 3.90 -2.39 -9.06
CA GLU A 17 2.97 -1.52 -9.79
C GLU A 17 1.53 -1.91 -9.44
N PHE A 18 0.65 -0.92 -9.33
CA PHE A 18 -0.74 -1.17 -8.92
C PHE A 18 -1.46 -2.08 -9.93
N GLU A 19 -1.13 -1.97 -11.21
CA GLU A 19 -1.66 -2.78 -12.31
C GLU A 19 -1.29 -4.26 -12.21
N GLU A 20 -0.28 -4.63 -11.41
CA GLU A 20 0.04 -6.04 -11.15
C GLU A 20 -1.02 -6.74 -10.28
N PHE A 21 -1.86 -5.98 -9.58
CA PHE A 21 -2.91 -6.50 -8.72
C PHE A 21 -4.24 -6.55 -9.45
N LYS A 22 -4.85 -7.75 -9.47
CA LYS A 22 -6.16 -7.99 -10.11
C LYS A 22 -7.24 -8.24 -9.08
N ASN A 23 -8.50 -8.10 -9.48
CA ASN A 23 -9.66 -8.37 -8.64
C ASN A 23 -9.56 -7.63 -7.29
N VAL A 24 -9.17 -6.35 -7.33
CA VAL A 24 -9.03 -5.50 -6.15
C VAL A 24 -10.42 -5.20 -5.60
N ASN A 25 -10.68 -5.63 -4.38
CA ASN A 25 -11.97 -5.44 -3.70
C ASN A 25 -11.72 -4.91 -2.29
N LYS A 26 -12.40 -3.83 -1.90
CA LYS A 26 -12.32 -3.30 -0.53
C LYS A 26 -12.96 -4.33 0.43
N ILE A 27 -12.22 -4.74 1.45
CA ILE A 27 -12.68 -5.69 2.48
C ILE A 27 -12.79 -5.05 3.86
N TYR A 28 -12.17 -3.89 4.06
CA TYR A 28 -12.28 -3.09 5.27
C TYR A 28 -12.16 -1.61 4.93
N ASP A 29 -13.01 -0.82 5.57
CA ASP A 29 -13.04 0.64 5.49
C ASP A 29 -12.98 1.20 6.91
N GLY A 30 -11.89 1.89 7.22
CA GLY A 30 -11.63 2.45 8.53
C GLY A 30 -11.10 3.87 8.45
N GLN A 31 -11.23 4.60 9.55
CA GLN A 31 -10.94 6.05 9.60
C GLN A 31 -9.50 6.40 9.17
N CYS A 32 -8.52 5.54 9.47
CA CYS A 32 -7.10 5.79 9.21
C CYS A 32 -6.48 4.80 8.21
N LEU A 33 -7.26 3.81 7.76
CA LEU A 33 -6.75 2.77 6.86
C LEU A 33 -7.89 2.10 6.11
N GLU A 34 -7.59 1.70 4.88
CA GLU A 34 -8.44 0.82 4.08
C GLU A 34 -7.67 -0.48 3.82
N VAL A 35 -8.40 -1.59 3.74
CA VAL A 35 -7.80 -2.88 3.33
C VAL A 35 -8.55 -3.42 2.13
N TYR A 36 -7.79 -3.86 1.15
CA TYR A 36 -8.28 -4.45 -0.08
C TYR A 36 -7.78 -5.88 -0.20
N SER A 37 -8.65 -6.81 -0.59
CA SER A 37 -8.20 -8.10 -1.11
C SER A 37 -7.84 -7.94 -2.58
N ALA A 38 -6.76 -8.58 -3.02
CA ALA A 38 -6.38 -8.61 -4.43
C ALA A 38 -5.75 -9.96 -4.79
N VAL A 39 -5.59 -10.20 -6.09
CA VAL A 39 -4.83 -11.31 -6.64
C VAL A 39 -3.55 -10.75 -7.23
N TYR A 40 -2.40 -11.15 -6.68
CA TYR A 40 -1.08 -10.90 -7.25
C TYR A 40 -0.55 -12.19 -7.86
N LYS A 41 -0.41 -12.24 -9.18
CA LYS A 41 -0.10 -13.47 -9.93
C LYS A 41 -1.10 -14.58 -9.59
N SER A 42 -0.69 -15.61 -8.85
CA SER A 42 -1.53 -16.75 -8.43
C SER A 42 -1.87 -16.72 -6.94
N TYR A 43 -1.50 -15.66 -6.22
CA TYR A 43 -1.68 -15.54 -4.77
C TYR A 43 -2.77 -14.54 -4.45
N ARG A 44 -3.58 -14.84 -3.45
CA ARG A 44 -4.48 -13.86 -2.83
C ARG A 44 -3.69 -13.09 -1.76
N VAL A 45 -3.77 -11.76 -1.81
CA VAL A 45 -3.05 -10.85 -0.93
C VAL A 45 -4.01 -9.83 -0.32
N ALA A 46 -3.60 -9.22 0.79
CA ALA A 46 -4.24 -8.06 1.37
C ALA A 46 -3.34 -6.83 1.16
N ILE A 47 -3.91 -5.77 0.58
CA ILE A 47 -3.25 -4.48 0.37
C ILE A 47 -3.81 -3.53 1.42
N LYS A 48 -2.94 -2.98 2.27
CA LYS A 48 -3.30 -1.97 3.26
C LYS A 48 -2.95 -0.59 2.74
N SER A 49 -3.95 0.25 2.55
CA SER A 49 -3.79 1.67 2.24
C SER A 49 -3.84 2.46 3.55
N LEU A 50 -2.81 3.26 3.81
CA LEU A 50 -2.80 4.20 4.93
C LEU A 50 -3.36 5.52 4.42
N LEU A 51 -4.49 5.94 4.97
CA LEU A 51 -5.06 7.25 4.68
C LEU A 51 -4.32 8.27 5.53
N TYR A 52 -3.40 9.01 4.91
CA TYR A 52 -2.71 10.10 5.60
C TYR A 52 -3.62 11.34 5.58
N ASN A 53 -4.23 11.66 6.72
CA ASN A 53 -5.00 12.89 6.89
C ASN A 53 -4.02 14.07 7.01
N ASN A 54 -3.96 14.93 5.99
CA ASN A 54 -3.20 16.19 6.03
C ASN A 54 -3.80 17.26 6.99
N ASN A 55 -4.74 16.88 7.86
CA ASN A 55 -5.54 17.79 8.69
C ASN A 55 -5.31 17.63 10.20
N GLU A 56 -4.12 17.22 10.65
CA GLU A 56 -3.72 17.46 12.04
C GLU A 56 -2.40 18.24 12.05
N SER A 57 -2.56 19.54 12.26
CA SER A 57 -1.55 20.51 12.66
C SER A 57 -0.63 19.95 13.75
N LEU A 58 0.69 20.11 13.52
CA LEU A 58 1.70 20.04 14.56
C LEU A 58 1.26 20.84 15.81
N ILE A 59 1.17 20.15 16.94
CA ILE A 59 1.36 20.73 18.28
C ILE A 59 2.36 19.85 19.01
#